data_AF-V6LE39-F1
#
_entry.id   AF-V6LE39-F1
#
_cell.length_a   1.000
_cell.length_b   1.000
_cell.length_c   1.000
_cell.angle_alpha   90.00
_cell.angle_beta   90.00
_cell.angle_gamma   90.00
#
_symmetry.space_group_name_H-M   'P 1'
#
loop_
_entity.id
_entity.type
_entity.pdbx_description
1 polymer ?
#
loop_
_entity_poly.entity_id
_entity_poly.type
_entity_poly.pdbx_seq_one_letter_code
_entity_poly.pdbx_strand_id
1 'polypeptide(L)'
;MPDAGTCSRSSTGCKAGYYCPTVEDNEVSCIACSDDIKLGQGCYCVSNTVNTHCRECTNNTCSKCIPGSFLDGDGCTICSKGCGKCKSSDKCEACAEGYTMEKNICVRVCNSLQDCEQERMTFCNLSANRCEPCESNCVFCSSKTVCNFCNPNLHTTTIDGKCTTSCTTLQNGEYCKDGVATSCAEGLDSACRCGAVRSCASCNDKKTACETCLPNTVKAKDGTCSECAEGYEILAGMCWAKQGGVQQNKIGGGAIAGIIIGVLVVAGAVGGGLAYYFIKKARK
;
A
#
# COMPACT_ATOMS: atom_id res chain seq x y z
N MET A 1 -36.27 29.10 -1.52
CA MET A 1 -35.49 28.10 -2.27
C MET A 1 -36.36 26.86 -2.44
N PRO A 2 -36.29 26.13 -3.56
CA PRO A 2 -37.00 24.86 -3.67
C PRO A 2 -36.53 23.92 -2.56
N ASP A 3 -37.44 23.12 -2.01
CA ASP A 3 -37.08 22.07 -1.07
C ASP A 3 -36.21 21.02 -1.79
N ALA A 4 -34.93 20.96 -1.45
CA ALA A 4 -33.96 20.04 -2.04
C ALA A 4 -34.12 18.61 -1.53
N GLY A 5 -34.77 18.44 -0.37
CA GLY A 5 -34.78 17.20 0.40
C GLY A 5 -33.47 16.94 1.16
N THR A 6 -33.44 15.79 1.81
CA THR A 6 -32.31 15.30 2.60
C THR A 6 -31.94 13.88 2.18
N CYS A 7 -30.69 13.48 2.43
CA CYS A 7 -30.19 12.18 2.01
C CYS A 7 -29.03 11.71 2.88
N SER A 8 -28.75 10.41 2.80
CA SER A 8 -27.57 9.76 3.33
C SER A 8 -27.23 8.56 2.45
N ARG A 9 -26.25 7.75 2.85
CA ARG A 9 -25.96 6.45 2.22
C ARG A 9 -27.18 5.53 2.15
N SER A 10 -28.06 5.60 3.14
CA SER A 10 -29.23 4.72 3.28
C SER A 10 -30.57 5.43 3.01
N SER A 11 -30.56 6.76 2.87
CA SER A 11 -31.73 7.59 2.61
C SER A 11 -31.63 8.30 1.27
N THR A 12 -32.57 8.02 0.37
CA THR A 12 -32.62 8.62 -0.96
C THR A 12 -33.68 9.72 -1.04
N GLY A 13 -33.65 10.72 -0.15
CA GLY A 13 -34.72 11.74 -0.09
C GLY A 13 -34.54 12.98 -0.98
N CYS A 14 -33.52 13.03 -1.85
CA CYS A 14 -33.29 14.19 -2.72
C CYS A 14 -34.37 14.37 -3.79
N LYS A 15 -34.72 15.63 -4.07
CA LYS A 15 -35.60 15.97 -5.20
C LYS A 15 -34.87 15.96 -6.53
N ALA A 16 -35.63 15.88 -7.61
CA ALA A 16 -35.09 15.93 -8.97
C ALA A 16 -34.26 17.21 -9.20
N GLY A 17 -33.09 17.07 -9.83
CA GLY A 17 -32.13 18.17 -10.04
C GLY A 17 -31.18 18.42 -8.86
N TYR A 18 -31.22 17.59 -7.82
CA TYR A 18 -30.30 17.62 -6.69
C TYR A 18 -29.52 16.30 -6.57
N TYR A 19 -28.41 16.31 -5.86
CA TYR A 19 -27.62 15.13 -5.52
C TYR A 19 -27.26 15.09 -4.05
N CYS A 20 -26.88 13.90 -3.59
CA CYS A 20 -26.42 13.70 -2.23
C CYS A 20 -24.91 13.98 -2.10
N PRO A 21 -24.48 14.99 -1.32
CA PRO A 21 -23.06 15.33 -1.20
C PRO A 21 -22.26 14.39 -0.29
N THR A 22 -22.92 13.43 0.36
CA THR A 22 -22.30 12.44 1.25
C THR A 22 -22.52 11.02 0.77
N VAL A 23 -21.61 10.12 1.17
CA VAL A 23 -21.74 8.67 1.04
C VAL A 23 -21.75 7.99 2.42
N GLU A 24 -21.91 8.78 3.49
CA GLU A 24 -21.98 8.34 4.88
C GLU A 24 -23.43 8.21 5.37
N ASP A 25 -23.62 7.64 6.55
CA ASP A 25 -24.96 7.39 7.11
C ASP A 25 -25.62 8.64 7.70
N ASN A 26 -24.85 9.71 7.95
CA ASN A 26 -25.38 10.97 8.46
C ASN A 26 -26.23 11.66 7.39
N GLU A 27 -27.45 12.03 7.76
CA GLU A 27 -28.37 12.71 6.86
C GLU A 27 -27.96 14.18 6.67
N VAL A 28 -27.88 14.61 5.41
CA VAL A 28 -27.48 15.97 5.01
C VAL A 28 -28.48 16.54 4.00
N SER A 29 -28.50 17.86 3.86
CA SER A 29 -29.27 18.51 2.81
C SER A 29 -28.70 18.20 1.42
N CYS A 30 -29.59 17.92 0.48
CA CYS A 30 -29.20 17.73 -0.91
C CYS A 30 -28.79 19.06 -1.55
N ILE A 31 -27.89 19.00 -2.52
CA ILE A 31 -27.38 20.18 -3.24
C ILE A 31 -27.62 20.05 -4.74
N ALA A 32 -27.70 21.18 -5.44
CA ALA A 32 -28.02 21.18 -6.87
C ALA A 32 -26.96 20.39 -7.66
N CYS A 33 -27.39 19.66 -8.70
CA CYS A 33 -26.45 18.92 -9.55
C CYS A 33 -25.44 19.86 -10.21
N SER A 34 -24.16 19.53 -10.11
CA SER A 34 -23.04 20.33 -10.61
C SER A 34 -21.90 19.44 -11.11
N ASP A 35 -20.82 20.07 -11.60
CA ASP A 35 -19.57 19.39 -11.96
C ASP A 35 -18.81 18.84 -10.74
N ASP A 36 -19.25 19.15 -9.50
CA ASP A 36 -18.62 18.70 -8.25
C ASP A 36 -19.05 17.29 -7.81
N ILE A 37 -19.99 16.66 -8.53
CA ILE A 37 -20.45 15.30 -8.26
C ILE A 37 -19.27 14.34 -8.40
N LYS A 38 -18.98 13.59 -7.34
CA LYS A 38 -17.85 12.65 -7.29
C LYS A 38 -18.26 11.23 -7.66
N LEU A 39 -17.27 10.38 -7.91
CA LEU A 39 -17.48 8.96 -8.13
C LEU A 39 -18.23 8.32 -6.95
N GLY A 40 -19.33 7.61 -7.22
CA GLY A 40 -20.21 7.00 -6.22
C GLY A 40 -21.42 7.87 -5.83
N GLN A 41 -21.41 9.15 -6.19
CA GLN A 41 -22.58 10.04 -6.10
C GLN A 41 -23.30 10.11 -7.45
N GLY A 42 -24.45 10.77 -7.48
CA GLY A 42 -25.18 10.99 -8.72
C GLY A 42 -26.36 11.93 -8.57
N CYS A 43 -26.66 12.65 -9.64
CA CYS A 43 -27.86 13.49 -9.75
C CYS A 43 -29.12 12.63 -9.67
N TYR A 44 -30.15 13.15 -9.02
CA TYR A 44 -31.47 12.53 -8.98
C TYR A 44 -32.25 13.10 -10.17
N CYS A 45 -32.47 12.30 -11.21
CA CYS A 45 -33.30 12.73 -12.34
C CYS A 45 -34.79 12.60 -12.05
N VAL A 46 -35.13 11.69 -11.13
CA VAL A 46 -36.46 11.54 -10.54
C VAL A 46 -36.32 11.68 -9.03
N SER A 47 -37.27 12.37 -8.40
CA SER A 47 -37.24 12.55 -6.94
C SER A 47 -37.19 11.20 -6.24
N ASN A 48 -36.32 11.11 -5.25
CA ASN A 48 -36.03 9.95 -4.44
C ASN A 48 -35.37 8.73 -5.13
N THR A 49 -35.00 8.86 -6.40
CA THR A 49 -34.32 7.81 -7.18
C THR A 49 -32.96 8.33 -7.65
N VAL A 50 -31.88 7.76 -7.10
CA VAL A 50 -30.53 8.16 -7.48
C VAL A 50 -30.13 7.60 -8.84
N ASN A 51 -29.58 8.44 -9.72
CA ASN A 51 -28.89 7.99 -10.93
C ASN A 51 -27.38 8.07 -10.68
N THR A 52 -26.79 7.01 -10.16
CA THR A 52 -25.37 6.98 -9.80
C THR A 52 -24.48 7.36 -10.99
N HIS A 53 -23.46 8.17 -10.74
CA HIS A 53 -22.54 8.74 -11.73
C HIS A 53 -23.19 9.69 -12.75
N CYS A 54 -24.49 9.99 -12.60
CA CYS A 54 -25.15 10.98 -13.42
C CYS A 54 -24.77 12.40 -12.98
N ARG A 55 -24.45 13.25 -13.94
CA ARG A 55 -24.14 14.66 -13.73
C ARG A 55 -25.31 15.55 -14.07
N GLU A 56 -25.94 15.32 -15.22
CA GLU A 56 -27.04 16.14 -15.72
C GLU A 56 -28.21 15.26 -16.16
N CYS A 57 -29.42 15.75 -15.90
CA CYS A 57 -30.66 15.08 -16.25
C CYS A 57 -31.38 15.83 -17.36
N THR A 58 -32.07 15.11 -18.24
CA THR A 58 -32.96 15.66 -19.26
C THR A 58 -34.16 14.74 -19.40
N ASN A 59 -35.37 15.28 -19.34
CA ASN A 59 -36.60 14.48 -19.42
C ASN A 59 -36.65 13.29 -18.44
N ASN A 60 -36.23 13.51 -17.19
CA ASN A 60 -36.17 12.51 -16.12
C ASN A 60 -35.16 11.36 -16.32
N THR A 61 -34.34 11.38 -17.37
CA THR A 61 -33.24 10.42 -17.58
C THR A 61 -31.89 11.12 -17.50
N CYS A 62 -30.82 10.35 -17.31
CA CYS A 62 -29.49 10.92 -17.30
C CYS A 62 -29.07 11.28 -18.74
N SER A 63 -28.58 12.50 -18.95
CA SER A 63 -28.12 12.96 -20.26
C SER A 63 -26.60 13.16 -20.32
N LYS A 64 -25.95 13.40 -19.17
CA LYS A 64 -24.49 13.47 -19.08
C LYS A 64 -23.97 12.80 -17.82
N CYS A 65 -22.88 12.08 -17.96
CA CYS A 65 -22.19 11.40 -16.88
C CYS A 65 -21.00 12.23 -16.37
N ILE A 66 -20.57 11.95 -15.13
CA ILE A 66 -19.36 12.54 -14.55
C ILE A 66 -18.09 12.02 -15.27
N PRO A 67 -16.93 12.71 -15.15
CA PRO A 67 -15.66 12.17 -15.61
C PRO A 67 -15.37 10.78 -15.01
N GLY A 68 -14.86 9.88 -15.83
CA GLY A 68 -14.64 8.48 -15.47
C GLY A 68 -15.85 7.56 -15.65
N SER A 69 -16.93 8.03 -16.26
CA SER A 69 -18.06 7.22 -16.70
C SER A 69 -18.57 7.63 -18.08
N PHE A 70 -19.40 6.78 -18.69
CA PHE A 70 -20.00 7.00 -20.01
C PHE A 70 -21.51 6.69 -19.96
N LEU A 71 -22.26 7.31 -20.87
CA LEU A 71 -23.70 7.11 -20.98
C LEU A 71 -23.97 5.75 -21.65
N ASP A 72 -24.75 4.91 -20.98
CA ASP A 72 -25.14 3.58 -21.42
C ASP A 72 -26.66 3.41 -21.23
N GLY A 73 -27.41 3.61 -22.32
CA GLY A 73 -28.87 3.77 -22.26
C GLY A 73 -29.26 5.03 -21.48
N ASP A 74 -30.09 4.86 -20.45
CA ASP A 74 -30.59 5.95 -19.59
C ASP A 74 -29.73 6.16 -18.32
N GLY A 75 -28.63 5.42 -18.19
CA GLY A 75 -27.75 5.40 -17.01
C GLY A 75 -26.28 5.64 -17.35
N CYS A 76 -25.46 5.74 -16.31
CA CYS A 76 -24.02 5.95 -16.44
C CYS A 76 -23.25 4.73 -15.94
N THR A 77 -22.38 4.20 -16.80
CA THR A 77 -21.50 3.07 -16.48
C THR A 77 -20.07 3.58 -16.30
N ILE A 78 -19.36 3.10 -15.28
CA ILE A 78 -17.98 3.53 -15.02
C ILE A 78 -17.02 3.01 -16.09
N CYS A 79 -16.01 3.82 -16.40
CA CYS A 79 -14.88 3.40 -17.21
C CYS A 79 -13.97 2.43 -16.44
N SER A 80 -13.05 1.78 -17.16
CA SER A 80 -11.92 1.07 -16.54
C SER A 80 -11.16 1.97 -15.56
N LYS A 81 -10.54 1.35 -14.54
CA LYS A 81 -9.76 2.04 -13.51
C LYS A 81 -8.76 3.02 -14.13
N GLY A 82 -8.71 4.24 -13.59
CA GLY A 82 -7.80 5.30 -14.04
C GLY A 82 -8.18 5.97 -15.35
N CYS A 83 -9.25 5.52 -16.02
CA CYS A 83 -9.74 6.15 -17.25
C CYS A 83 -10.68 7.32 -16.92
N GLY A 84 -10.41 8.51 -17.48
CA GLY A 84 -11.22 9.71 -17.29
C GLY A 84 -12.30 9.89 -18.37
N LYS A 85 -12.11 9.30 -19.55
CA LYS A 85 -13.08 9.31 -20.65
C LYS A 85 -13.02 8.00 -21.43
N CYS A 86 -14.16 7.37 -21.62
CA CYS A 86 -14.28 6.12 -22.36
C CYS A 86 -15.55 6.07 -23.21
N LYS A 87 -15.56 5.18 -24.21
CA LYS A 87 -16.76 4.85 -25.03
C LYS A 87 -17.51 3.63 -24.52
N SER A 88 -16.81 2.75 -23.84
CA SER A 88 -17.30 1.55 -23.18
C SER A 88 -16.37 1.26 -22.01
N SER A 89 -16.76 0.36 -21.12
CA SER A 89 -15.99 0.01 -19.92
C SER A 89 -14.54 -0.40 -20.24
N ASP A 90 -14.27 -0.97 -21.41
CA ASP A 90 -12.99 -1.48 -21.90
C ASP A 90 -12.27 -0.58 -22.92
N LYS A 91 -12.89 0.51 -23.39
CA LYS A 91 -12.32 1.40 -24.42
C LYS A 91 -12.02 2.78 -23.86
N CYS A 92 -10.88 2.90 -23.19
CA CYS A 92 -10.40 4.18 -22.67
C CYS A 92 -9.89 5.09 -23.79
N GLU A 93 -10.39 6.33 -23.83
CA GLU A 93 -9.94 7.35 -24.78
C GLU A 93 -8.94 8.33 -24.15
N ALA A 94 -9.12 8.63 -22.86
CA ALA A 94 -8.23 9.51 -22.11
C ALA A 94 -8.16 9.09 -20.64
N CYS A 95 -6.95 9.09 -20.09
CA CYS A 95 -6.74 8.81 -18.67
C CYS A 95 -7.18 9.97 -17.79
N ALA A 96 -7.57 9.65 -16.56
CA ALA A 96 -7.88 10.62 -15.55
C ALA A 96 -6.62 11.37 -15.10
N GLU A 97 -6.80 12.48 -14.39
CA GLU A 97 -5.68 13.21 -13.82
C GLU A 97 -4.82 12.32 -12.91
N GLY A 98 -3.49 12.44 -13.04
CA GLY A 98 -2.55 11.57 -12.33
C GLY A 98 -2.32 10.19 -12.96
N TYR A 99 -2.94 9.88 -14.10
CA TYR A 99 -2.73 8.64 -14.85
C TYR A 99 -2.12 8.91 -16.23
N THR A 100 -1.34 7.96 -16.74
CA THR A 100 -0.75 7.99 -18.09
C THR A 100 -1.16 6.74 -18.87
N MET A 101 -1.39 6.90 -20.18
CA MET A 101 -1.78 5.79 -21.04
C MET A 101 -0.58 4.94 -21.46
N GLU A 102 -0.60 3.66 -21.11
CA GLU A 102 0.43 2.69 -21.45
C GLU A 102 -0.23 1.40 -21.94
N LYS A 103 0.06 0.98 -23.18
CA LYS A 103 -0.52 -0.24 -23.79
C LYS A 103 -2.06 -0.28 -23.68
N ASN A 104 -2.72 0.86 -23.90
CA ASN A 104 -4.18 1.07 -23.78
C ASN A 104 -4.76 0.93 -22.36
N ILE A 105 -3.92 0.94 -21.33
CA ILE A 105 -4.33 0.95 -19.92
C ILE A 105 -3.86 2.24 -19.27
N CYS A 106 -4.65 2.80 -18.36
CA CYS A 106 -4.25 3.97 -17.58
C CYS A 106 -3.50 3.52 -16.32
N VAL A 107 -2.21 3.85 -16.26
CA VAL A 107 -1.33 3.54 -15.13
C VAL A 107 -1.13 4.80 -14.31
N ARG A 108 -1.29 4.68 -12.99
CA ARG A 108 -1.13 5.80 -12.08
C ARG A 108 0.33 6.23 -11.99
N VAL A 109 0.57 7.52 -12.15
CA VAL A 109 1.88 8.14 -11.95
C VAL A 109 2.09 8.32 -10.45
N CYS A 110 3.30 8.03 -9.99
CA CYS A 110 3.69 8.24 -8.61
C CYS A 110 5.09 8.86 -8.54
N ASN A 111 5.31 9.67 -7.53
CA ASN A 111 6.59 10.31 -7.19
C ASN A 111 7.03 9.96 -5.77
N SER A 112 6.14 9.37 -4.97
CA SER A 112 6.41 8.88 -3.63
C SER A 112 5.79 7.50 -3.40
N LEU A 113 6.29 6.78 -2.41
CA LEU A 113 5.75 5.47 -2.03
C LEU A 113 4.33 5.57 -1.47
N GLN A 114 3.94 6.74 -0.94
CA GLN A 114 2.60 7.00 -0.42
C GLN A 114 1.56 7.15 -1.52
N ASP A 115 1.98 7.56 -2.73
CA ASP A 115 1.03 7.88 -3.79
C ASP A 115 0.19 6.66 -4.16
N CYS A 116 0.77 5.46 -4.16
CA CYS A 116 0.07 4.23 -4.54
C CYS A 116 -0.69 3.54 -3.39
N GLU A 117 -0.62 4.05 -2.15
CA GLU A 117 -1.20 3.36 -0.98
C GLU A 117 -2.72 3.15 -1.07
N GLN A 118 -3.42 4.08 -1.72
CA GLN A 118 -4.87 3.98 -1.94
C GLN A 118 -5.23 2.86 -2.94
N GLU A 119 -4.26 2.38 -3.72
CA GLU A 119 -4.40 1.25 -4.62
C GLU A 119 -3.79 0.01 -3.97
N ARG A 120 -4.61 -0.72 -3.20
CA ARG A 120 -4.22 -2.04 -2.65
C ARG A 120 -3.57 -2.90 -3.74
N MET A 121 -2.59 -3.72 -3.33
CA MET A 121 -1.82 -4.58 -4.23
C MET A 121 -0.97 -3.82 -5.25
N THR A 122 -0.60 -2.56 -4.99
CA THR A 122 0.38 -1.83 -5.79
C THR A 122 1.41 -1.13 -4.91
N PHE A 123 2.56 -0.82 -5.49
CA PHE A 123 3.61 0.02 -4.89
C PHE A 123 4.11 1.02 -5.93
N CYS A 124 4.72 2.12 -5.48
CA CYS A 124 5.38 3.04 -6.42
C CYS A 124 6.74 2.49 -6.85
N ASN A 125 6.88 2.11 -8.12
CA ASN A 125 8.18 1.92 -8.72
C ASN A 125 8.78 3.29 -9.04
N LEU A 126 9.59 3.81 -8.10
CA LEU A 126 10.25 5.12 -8.23
C LEU A 126 11.20 5.22 -9.43
N SER A 127 11.70 4.09 -9.97
CA SER A 127 12.52 4.11 -11.19
C SER A 127 11.69 4.42 -12.44
N ALA A 128 10.42 3.98 -12.46
CA ALA A 128 9.49 4.22 -13.55
C ALA A 128 8.54 5.41 -13.28
N ASN A 129 8.46 5.86 -12.03
CA ASN A 129 7.42 6.78 -11.53
C ASN A 129 6.01 6.26 -11.84
N ARG A 130 5.78 4.97 -11.61
CA ARG A 130 4.51 4.27 -11.86
C ARG A 130 4.10 3.41 -10.69
N CYS A 131 2.80 3.39 -10.39
CA CYS A 131 2.23 2.38 -9.51
C CYS A 131 2.25 1.04 -10.26
N GLU A 132 3.03 0.09 -9.75
CA GLU A 132 3.12 -1.26 -10.28
C GLU A 132 2.44 -2.25 -9.33
N PRO A 133 1.84 -3.33 -9.85
CA PRO A 133 1.26 -4.35 -9.01
C PRO A 133 2.32 -5.04 -8.15
N CYS A 134 1.95 -5.37 -6.91
CA CYS A 134 2.71 -6.28 -6.07
C CYS A 134 2.85 -7.66 -6.74
N GLU A 135 3.80 -8.46 -6.27
CA GLU A 135 3.84 -9.88 -6.62
C GLU A 135 2.55 -10.61 -6.17
N SER A 136 2.31 -11.76 -6.81
CA SER A 136 1.12 -12.56 -6.52
C SER A 136 0.99 -12.88 -5.04
N ASN A 137 -0.25 -12.94 -4.55
CA ASN A 137 -0.58 -13.21 -3.15
C ASN A 137 -0.16 -12.14 -2.15
N CYS A 138 0.42 -11.03 -2.61
CA CYS A 138 0.73 -9.89 -1.77
C CYS A 138 -0.36 -8.83 -1.79
N VAL A 139 -0.87 -8.45 -0.61
CA VAL A 139 -1.93 -7.44 -0.44
C VAL A 139 -1.34 -6.04 -0.29
N PHE A 140 -0.21 -5.91 0.42
CA PHE A 140 0.54 -4.66 0.58
C PHE A 140 2.02 -4.94 0.37
N CYS A 141 2.68 -4.16 -0.48
CA CYS A 141 4.11 -4.31 -0.75
C CYS A 141 4.80 -2.94 -0.78
N SER A 142 6.09 -2.93 -0.45
CA SER A 142 6.95 -1.75 -0.56
C SER A 142 7.80 -1.78 -1.83
N SER A 143 7.92 -2.96 -2.43
CA SER A 143 8.54 -3.17 -3.73
C SER A 143 7.97 -4.44 -4.36
N LYS A 144 8.37 -4.70 -5.61
CA LYS A 144 7.98 -5.92 -6.32
C LYS A 144 8.27 -7.20 -5.52
N THR A 145 9.42 -7.26 -4.84
CA THR A 145 9.90 -8.46 -4.14
C THR A 145 9.75 -8.41 -2.62
N VAL A 146 9.25 -7.30 -2.06
CA VAL A 146 9.06 -7.13 -0.62
C VAL A 146 7.58 -6.92 -0.33
N CYS A 147 6.93 -7.98 0.12
CA CYS A 147 5.56 -7.99 0.55
C CYS A 147 5.43 -7.70 2.04
N ASN A 148 4.77 -6.61 2.40
CA ASN A 148 4.52 -6.26 3.79
C ASN A 148 3.34 -7.00 4.40
N PHE A 149 2.44 -7.52 3.55
CA PHE A 149 1.29 -8.31 3.98
C PHE A 149 0.80 -9.24 2.89
N CYS A 150 0.91 -10.54 3.14
CA CYS A 150 0.40 -11.58 2.26
C CYS A 150 -1.10 -11.79 2.47
N ASN A 151 -1.76 -12.43 1.51
CA ASN A 151 -3.14 -12.85 1.65
C ASN A 151 -3.26 -13.83 2.84
N PRO A 152 -3.93 -13.43 3.94
CA PRO A 152 -3.87 -14.16 5.20
C PRO A 152 -4.59 -15.51 5.16
N ASN A 153 -5.39 -15.78 4.12
CA ASN A 153 -6.15 -17.04 4.00
C ASN A 153 -5.28 -18.21 3.52
N LEU A 154 -4.20 -17.93 2.79
CA LEU A 154 -3.39 -18.95 2.12
C LEU A 154 -1.89 -18.80 2.37
N HIS A 155 -1.46 -17.64 2.87
CA HIS A 155 -0.04 -17.32 2.98
C HIS A 155 0.35 -16.71 4.33
N THR A 156 1.55 -17.06 4.76
CA THR A 156 2.25 -16.44 5.89
C THR A 156 3.19 -15.36 5.36
N THR A 157 3.19 -14.20 5.99
CA THR A 157 4.16 -13.13 5.70
C THR A 157 5.43 -13.38 6.50
N THR A 158 6.57 -13.49 5.82
CA THR A 158 7.87 -13.61 6.48
C THR A 158 8.43 -12.24 6.88
N ILE A 159 9.41 -12.23 7.78
CA ILE A 159 10.11 -11.02 8.26
C ILE A 159 10.81 -10.28 7.10
N ASP A 160 11.29 -11.03 6.10
CA ASP A 160 11.93 -10.47 4.90
C ASP A 160 10.92 -10.03 3.82
N GLY A 161 9.63 -10.19 4.08
CA GLY A 161 8.57 -9.78 3.16
C GLY A 161 8.33 -10.76 2.00
N LYS A 162 8.38 -12.06 2.27
CA LYS A 162 7.95 -13.09 1.32
C LYS A 162 6.62 -13.70 1.75
N CYS A 163 5.86 -14.20 0.77
CA CYS A 163 4.66 -14.97 1.01
C CYS A 163 4.94 -16.45 0.87
N THR A 164 4.94 -17.15 2.00
CA THR A 164 5.08 -18.62 2.05
C THR A 164 3.74 -19.28 2.32
N THR A 165 3.66 -20.60 2.20
CA THR A 165 2.42 -21.33 2.48
C THR A 165 1.95 -21.10 3.92
N SER A 166 0.64 -20.89 4.13
CA SER A 166 0.07 -20.75 5.48
C SER A 166 -0.06 -22.11 6.17
N CYS A 167 0.03 -22.11 7.50
CA CYS A 167 -0.24 -23.26 8.33
C CYS A 167 -1.74 -23.30 8.68
N THR A 168 -2.38 -24.45 8.48
CA THR A 168 -3.82 -24.62 8.80
C THR A 168 -4.08 -24.61 10.30
N THR A 169 -3.13 -25.11 11.09
CA THR A 169 -3.16 -25.09 12.55
C THR A 169 -1.79 -24.68 13.04
N LEU A 170 -1.76 -23.73 13.97
CA LEU A 170 -0.54 -23.25 14.61
C LEU A 170 -0.82 -23.11 16.10
N GLN A 171 -0.08 -23.82 16.95
CA GLN A 171 -0.24 -23.78 18.39
C GLN A 171 0.57 -22.64 19.00
N ASN A 172 0.29 -22.32 20.26
CA ASN A 172 1.14 -21.36 20.98
C ASN A 172 2.56 -21.95 21.15
N GLY A 173 3.57 -21.13 20.90
CA GLY A 173 4.98 -21.53 20.85
C GLY A 173 5.43 -22.08 19.50
N GLU A 174 4.64 -21.94 18.44
CA GLU A 174 5.00 -22.31 17.07
C GLU A 174 4.95 -21.10 16.13
N TYR A 175 5.79 -21.12 15.10
CA TYR A 175 5.72 -20.24 13.93
C TYR A 175 5.48 -21.07 12.68
N CYS A 176 5.00 -20.43 11.62
CA CYS A 176 4.74 -21.13 10.36
C CYS A 176 5.95 -21.02 9.43
N LYS A 177 6.58 -22.15 9.14
CA LYS A 177 7.69 -22.24 8.19
C LYS A 177 7.21 -22.91 6.92
N ASP A 178 6.80 -22.10 5.95
CA ASP A 178 6.30 -22.56 4.65
C ASP A 178 5.29 -23.71 4.73
N GLY A 179 4.19 -23.46 5.47
CA GLY A 179 3.11 -24.42 5.67
C GLY A 179 3.37 -25.47 6.76
N VAL A 180 4.57 -25.51 7.33
CA VAL A 180 4.93 -26.44 8.40
C VAL A 180 4.98 -25.71 9.75
N ALA A 181 4.12 -26.13 10.68
CA ALA A 181 4.16 -25.66 12.06
C ALA A 181 5.48 -26.09 12.72
N THR A 182 6.26 -25.12 13.19
CA THR A 182 7.60 -25.34 13.74
C THR A 182 7.72 -24.64 15.09
N SER A 183 8.33 -25.29 16.08
CA SER A 183 8.61 -24.66 17.38
C SER A 183 9.38 -23.36 17.21
N CYS A 184 8.99 -22.31 17.94
CA CYS A 184 9.69 -21.03 17.91
C CYS A 184 11.12 -21.18 18.41
N ALA A 185 12.05 -20.69 17.60
CA ALA A 185 13.47 -20.72 17.85
C ALA A 185 14.14 -19.49 17.24
N GLU A 186 15.39 -19.25 17.62
CA GLU A 186 16.21 -18.21 17.00
C GLU A 186 16.32 -18.46 15.47
N GLY A 187 16.26 -17.38 14.68
CA GLY A 187 16.30 -17.47 13.22
C GLY A 187 14.99 -17.91 12.57
N LEU A 188 13.86 -17.86 13.28
CA LEU A 188 12.55 -17.99 12.64
C LEU A 188 12.34 -16.91 11.57
N ASP A 189 11.51 -17.22 10.58
CA ASP A 189 11.23 -16.34 9.43
C ASP A 189 9.85 -15.68 9.50
N SER A 190 8.99 -16.07 10.45
CA SER A 190 7.65 -15.49 10.64
C SER A 190 7.29 -15.39 12.12
N ALA A 191 6.25 -14.62 12.44
CA ALA A 191 5.88 -14.38 13.83
C ALA A 191 5.58 -15.68 14.60
N CYS A 192 6.20 -15.82 15.77
CA CYS A 192 5.86 -16.85 16.74
C CYS A 192 4.46 -16.58 17.32
N ARG A 193 3.60 -17.60 17.37
CA ARG A 193 2.28 -17.49 17.99
C ARG A 193 2.40 -17.59 19.50
N CYS A 194 2.13 -16.50 20.21
CA CYS A 194 2.09 -16.49 21.69
C CYS A 194 0.74 -15.96 22.16
N GLY A 195 -0.32 -16.75 21.97
CA GLY A 195 -1.70 -16.28 22.15
C GLY A 195 -2.16 -15.42 20.98
N ALA A 196 -2.74 -14.24 21.27
CA ALA A 196 -3.18 -13.26 20.26
C ALA A 196 -2.17 -12.11 20.06
N VAL A 197 -1.01 -12.18 20.73
CA VAL A 197 0.03 -11.15 20.65
C VAL A 197 0.77 -11.28 19.31
N ARG A 198 1.07 -10.13 18.69
CA ARG A 198 1.74 -10.05 17.40
C ARG A 198 3.24 -9.84 17.57
N SER A 199 3.99 -10.08 16.51
CA SER A 199 5.42 -9.75 16.40
C SER A 199 6.31 -10.37 17.48
N CYS A 200 5.98 -11.57 17.96
CA CYS A 200 6.84 -12.32 18.86
C CYS A 200 7.93 -13.07 18.07
N ALA A 201 9.17 -13.03 18.55
CA ALA A 201 10.23 -13.95 18.15
C ALA A 201 10.30 -15.18 19.05
N SER A 202 9.87 -15.06 20.30
CA SER A 202 9.73 -16.17 21.23
C SER A 202 8.60 -15.87 22.23
N CYS A 203 8.11 -16.91 22.91
CA CYS A 203 7.10 -16.75 23.95
C CYS A 203 7.69 -16.89 25.35
N ASN A 204 7.00 -16.30 26.33
CA ASN A 204 7.22 -16.61 27.74
C ASN A 204 6.88 -18.08 28.06
N ASP A 205 7.20 -18.53 29.28
CA ASP A 205 6.96 -19.92 29.72
C ASP A 205 5.50 -20.38 29.56
N LYS A 206 4.55 -19.46 29.73
CA LYS A 206 3.09 -19.73 29.60
C LYS A 206 2.60 -19.71 28.16
N LYS A 207 3.44 -19.29 27.21
CA LYS A 207 3.14 -19.13 25.79
C LYS A 207 1.96 -18.19 25.48
N THR A 208 1.73 -17.19 26.34
CA THR A 208 0.62 -16.23 26.22
C THR A 208 1.06 -14.81 25.94
N ALA A 209 2.37 -14.54 25.97
CA ALA A 209 2.95 -13.24 25.65
C ALA A 209 4.32 -13.44 24.99
N CYS A 210 4.82 -12.41 24.29
CA CYS A 210 6.16 -12.43 23.74
C CYS A 210 7.21 -12.34 24.86
N GLU A 211 8.19 -13.23 24.83
CA GLU A 211 9.41 -13.07 25.62
C GLU A 211 10.32 -12.06 24.92
N THR A 212 10.66 -12.36 23.65
CA THR A 212 11.37 -11.47 22.73
C THR A 212 10.53 -11.07 21.52
N CYS A 213 10.85 -9.91 20.94
CA CYS A 213 10.18 -9.37 19.77
C CYS A 213 10.90 -9.75 18.46
N LEU A 214 10.16 -9.77 17.36
CA LEU A 214 10.73 -9.87 16.01
C LEU A 214 11.74 -8.75 15.75
N PRO A 215 12.67 -8.95 14.79
CA PRO A 215 13.57 -7.88 14.35
C PRO A 215 12.83 -6.57 14.05
N ASN A 216 13.48 -5.45 14.37
CA ASN A 216 12.97 -4.09 14.18
C ASN A 216 11.72 -3.74 15.00
N THR A 217 11.30 -4.62 15.91
CA THR A 217 10.19 -4.39 16.84
C THR A 217 10.73 -4.21 18.25
N VAL A 218 10.22 -3.21 18.96
CA VAL A 218 10.57 -2.85 20.33
C VAL A 218 9.43 -3.24 21.26
N LYS A 219 9.77 -3.67 22.47
CA LYS A 219 8.82 -3.98 23.53
C LYS A 219 8.30 -2.66 24.12
N ALA A 220 7.00 -2.41 23.96
CA ALA A 220 6.32 -1.26 24.54
C ALA A 220 6.27 -1.36 26.07
N LYS A 221 5.87 -0.26 26.73
CA LYS A 221 5.80 -0.19 28.21
C LYS A 221 4.85 -1.20 28.83
N ASP A 222 3.83 -1.62 28.10
CA ASP A 222 2.87 -2.65 28.53
C ASP A 222 3.40 -4.08 28.34
N GLY A 223 4.62 -4.23 27.85
CA GLY A 223 5.27 -5.52 27.60
C GLY A 223 4.93 -6.15 26.24
N THR A 224 4.17 -5.48 25.37
CA THR A 224 3.82 -5.99 24.04
C THR A 224 4.86 -5.60 22.98
N CYS A 225 5.03 -6.43 21.95
CA CYS A 225 5.89 -6.13 20.80
C CYS A 225 5.12 -5.29 19.77
N SER A 226 4.81 -4.04 20.14
CA SER A 226 3.89 -3.16 19.39
C SER A 226 4.51 -1.86 18.92
N GLU A 227 5.77 -1.57 19.27
CA GLU A 227 6.49 -0.39 18.79
C GLU A 227 7.55 -0.80 17.77
N CYS A 228 7.86 0.06 16.80
CA CYS A 228 8.96 -0.19 15.86
C CYS A 228 10.22 0.55 16.28
N ALA A 229 11.37 -0.04 15.96
CA ALA A 229 12.66 0.61 16.13
C ALA A 229 12.76 1.89 15.26
N GLU A 230 13.71 2.76 15.59
CA GLU A 230 13.96 3.96 14.79
C GLU A 230 14.26 3.59 13.33
N GLY A 231 13.65 4.34 12.39
CA GLY A 231 13.74 4.03 10.97
C GLY A 231 12.72 2.99 10.47
N TYR A 232 11.87 2.45 11.35
CA TYR A 232 10.81 1.51 11.00
C TYR A 232 9.42 2.02 11.38
N GLU A 233 8.39 1.53 10.69
CA GLU A 233 6.99 1.85 10.93
C GLU A 233 6.11 0.61 10.82
N ILE A 234 4.97 0.64 11.52
CA ILE A 234 4.02 -0.47 11.52
C ILE A 234 3.24 -0.43 10.22
N LEU A 235 3.42 -1.43 9.37
CA LEU A 235 2.55 -1.69 8.22
C LEU A 235 2.00 -3.11 8.34
N ALA A 236 0.68 -3.22 8.27
CA ALA A 236 -0.06 -4.48 8.38
C ALA A 236 0.31 -5.36 9.60
N GLY A 237 0.71 -4.73 10.71
CA GLY A 237 1.00 -5.42 11.97
C GLY A 237 2.43 -5.94 12.12
N MET A 238 3.34 -5.58 11.22
CA MET A 238 4.79 -5.82 11.32
C MET A 238 5.58 -4.52 11.13
N CYS A 239 6.82 -4.50 11.61
CA CYS A 239 7.71 -3.33 11.50
C CYS A 239 8.53 -3.40 10.21
N TRP A 240 8.26 -2.48 9.29
CA TRP A 240 8.93 -2.36 8.00
C TRP A 240 9.75 -1.08 7.95
N ALA A 241 10.82 -1.07 7.16
CA ALA A 241 11.64 0.12 7.01
C ALA A 241 10.78 1.28 6.47
N LYS A 242 10.89 2.46 7.08
CA LYS A 242 10.12 3.64 6.70
C LYS A 242 10.36 3.97 5.25
N GLN A 243 9.28 4.01 4.48
CA GLN A 243 9.31 4.30 3.06
C GLN A 243 9.11 5.80 2.84
N GLY A 244 10.11 6.61 3.22
CA GLY A 244 9.92 8.07 3.26
C GLY A 244 11.16 8.90 3.56
N GLY A 245 12.36 8.34 3.46
CA GLY A 245 13.57 9.15 3.39
C GLY A 245 13.63 9.87 2.05
N VAL A 246 12.95 11.01 1.91
CA VAL A 246 13.45 12.06 1.02
C VAL A 246 14.93 12.17 1.33
N GLN A 247 15.79 12.07 0.32
CA GLN A 247 17.15 12.61 0.42
C GLN A 247 17.00 14.11 0.70
N GLN A 248 16.71 14.48 1.95
CA GLN A 248 17.32 15.66 2.47
C GLN A 248 18.79 15.27 2.53
N ASN A 249 19.57 15.96 1.72
CA ASN A 249 21.00 16.13 1.94
C ASN A 249 21.22 16.57 3.39
N LYS A 250 21.21 15.60 4.31
CA LYS A 250 21.86 15.67 5.59
C LYS A 250 23.16 14.95 5.38
N ILE A 251 24.16 15.73 4.97
CA ILE A 251 25.53 15.45 5.32
C ILE A 251 25.55 15.37 6.85
N GLY A 252 25.44 14.15 7.37
CA GLY A 252 25.50 13.80 8.77
C GLY A 252 26.22 12.48 8.87
N GLY A 253 27.50 12.55 9.21
CA GLY A 253 28.42 11.42 9.13
C GLY A 253 28.09 10.26 10.06
N GLY A 254 28.53 9.07 9.65
CA GLY A 254 28.69 7.91 10.52
C GLY A 254 27.88 6.70 10.09
N ALA A 255 28.60 5.69 9.59
CA ALA A 255 28.22 4.27 9.43
C ALA A 255 27.46 3.87 8.15
N ILE A 256 28.20 3.75 7.04
CA ILE A 256 27.92 2.78 5.97
C ILE A 256 29.09 1.80 5.95
N ALA A 257 28.89 0.58 6.45
CA ALA A 257 29.79 -0.54 6.23
C ALA A 257 28.96 -1.74 5.77
N GLY A 258 28.75 -1.78 4.46
CA GLY A 258 28.08 -2.87 3.74
C GLY A 258 28.38 -2.74 2.26
N ILE A 259 29.64 -2.93 1.86
CA ILE A 259 30.03 -2.97 0.45
C ILE A 259 30.32 -4.42 0.09
N ILE A 260 29.41 -5.04 -0.65
CA ILE A 260 29.72 -6.13 -1.55
C ILE A 260 30.23 -5.47 -2.84
N ILE A 261 31.55 -5.46 -3.05
CA ILE A 261 32.13 -5.32 -4.39
C ILE A 261 33.14 -6.43 -4.58
N GLY A 262 32.91 -7.20 -5.64
CA GLY A 262 33.73 -8.31 -6.06
C GLY A 262 35.15 -7.91 -6.46
N VAL A 263 35.97 -8.96 -6.48
CA VAL A 263 37.27 -9.11 -7.14
C VAL A 263 37.58 -8.00 -8.17
N LEU A 264 38.57 -7.16 -7.85
CA LEU A 264 39.63 -6.62 -8.73
C LEU A 264 40.38 -5.49 -8.00
N VAL A 265 41.54 -5.80 -7.40
CA VAL A 265 42.85 -5.11 -7.54
C VAL A 265 43.85 -5.86 -6.62
N VAL A 266 44.33 -6.99 -7.11
CA VAL A 266 45.63 -7.55 -6.71
C VAL A 266 46.68 -6.81 -7.55
N ALA A 267 47.15 -5.65 -7.08
CA ALA A 267 48.35 -4.97 -7.63
C ALA A 267 48.89 -3.81 -6.77
N GLY A 268 48.10 -3.19 -5.89
CA GLY A 268 48.53 -2.00 -5.14
C GLY A 268 49.34 -2.27 -3.85
N ALA A 269 49.18 -3.45 -3.23
CA ALA A 269 49.75 -3.73 -1.91
C ALA A 269 51.20 -4.28 -1.95
N VAL A 270 51.67 -4.75 -3.11
CA VAL A 270 53.04 -5.29 -3.25
C VAL A 270 54.06 -4.19 -3.58
N GLY A 271 53.64 -3.10 -4.26
CA GLY A 271 54.53 -1.98 -4.62
C GLY A 271 54.89 -1.06 -3.45
N GLY A 272 53.93 -0.76 -2.55
CA GLY A 272 54.16 0.15 -1.42
C GLY A 272 55.06 -0.43 -0.32
N GLY A 273 54.98 -1.75 -0.09
CA GLY A 273 55.78 -2.44 0.93
C GLY A 273 57.28 -2.50 0.60
N LEU A 274 57.63 -2.67 -0.67
CA LEU A 274 59.03 -2.71 -1.11
C LEU A 274 59.70 -1.33 -1.03
N ALA A 275 59.00 -0.25 -1.39
CA ALA A 275 59.52 1.11 -1.28
C ALA A 275 59.78 1.52 0.18
N TYR A 276 58.91 1.14 1.12
CA TYR A 276 59.11 1.41 2.55
C TYR A 276 60.28 0.61 3.14
N TYR A 277 60.50 -0.63 2.68
CA TYR A 277 61.60 -1.46 3.14
C TYR A 277 62.98 -0.91 2.72
N PHE A 278 63.14 -0.43 1.49
CA PHE A 278 64.41 0.13 1.03
C PHE A 278 64.76 1.48 1.67
N ILE A 279 63.77 2.35 1.95
CA ILE A 279 64.00 3.65 2.59
C ILE A 279 64.47 3.48 4.05
N LYS A 280 63.98 2.45 4.77
CA LYS A 280 64.40 2.20 6.16
C LYS A 280 65.82 1.61 6.27
N LYS A 281 66.32 0.93 5.24
CA LYS A 281 67.67 0.35 5.22
C LYS A 281 68.77 1.38 4.92
N ALA A 282 68.44 2.51 4.29
CA ALA A 282 69.40 3.58 3.98
C ALA A 282 69.68 4.56 5.15
N ARG A 283 69.03 4.38 6.31
CA ARG A 283 69.21 5.21 7.52
C ARG A 283 69.77 4.43 8.72
N LYS A 284 70.54 3.37 8.47
CA LYS A 284 71.30 2.66 9.51
C LYS A 284 72.70 2.37 9.04
#